data_AF-A0A356DVN9-F1
#
_entry.id   AF-A0A356DVN9-F1
#
_cell.length_a   1.000
_cell.length_b   1.000
_cell.length_c   1.000
_cell.angle_alpha   90.00
_cell.angle_beta   90.00
_cell.angle_gamma   90.00
#
_symmetry.space_group_name_H-M   'P 1'
#
loop_
_entity.id
_entity.type
_entity.pdbx_description
1 polymer ?
#
loop_
_entity_poly.entity_id
_entity_poly.type
_entity_poly.pdbx_seq_one_letter_code
_entity_poly.pdbx_strand_id
1 'polypeptide(L)'
;MTYTVGSLVKARGREWVVLPDSTDDLLVLRPLGGSDDEIAGIYIPLEPVTPATFDLPDPSQVGDYRSARLLRDAVRLGFRSSAGPFRSFARVGFEPRPYQLVPLLMALKLDPIRLLVADDVGIGKTIEAGLIARELLDRGEIERLAVLCPPPLAEQWQSELRDKFHIEAELVLPSTAARLERNLSLGESLFERHPFVIVSMDYIKSDRRREEFKRACPEFVIVDEAHTCAYGAERGGHHQRFEMVRGLAQNPNRHIVLVTATPHSGKEEA
;
A
#
# COMPACT_ATOMS: atom_id res chain seq x y z
N MET A 1 -3.48 -20.45 -10.88
CA MET A 1 -2.89 -19.77 -9.70
C MET A 1 -1.41 -19.63 -10.00
N THR A 2 -0.90 -18.41 -10.05
CA THR A 2 0.52 -18.18 -10.37
C THR A 2 1.31 -18.21 -9.06
N TYR A 3 2.23 -19.16 -8.93
CA TYR A 3 3.11 -19.25 -7.76
C TYR A 3 4.31 -18.35 -7.95
N THR A 4 4.61 -17.47 -6.99
CA THR A 4 5.75 -16.56 -7.06
C THR A 4 7.04 -17.26 -6.66
N VAL A 5 8.16 -16.86 -7.26
CA VAL A 5 9.49 -17.34 -6.87
C VAL A 5 9.72 -17.07 -5.37
N GLY A 6 10.23 -18.08 -4.66
CA GLY A 6 10.44 -18.03 -3.22
C GLY A 6 9.21 -18.38 -2.37
N SER A 7 8.02 -18.54 -2.97
CA SER A 7 6.84 -19.01 -2.25
C SER A 7 6.97 -20.48 -1.83
N LEU A 8 6.28 -20.82 -0.74
CA LEU A 8 6.19 -22.18 -0.22
C LEU A 8 5.00 -22.91 -0.83
N VAL A 9 5.23 -24.12 -1.30
CA VAL A 9 4.20 -24.99 -1.86
C VAL A 9 4.32 -26.41 -1.32
N LYS A 10 3.20 -27.14 -1.30
CA LYS A 10 3.12 -28.55 -0.91
C LYS A 10 2.78 -29.40 -2.12
N ALA A 11 3.60 -30.42 -2.34
CA ALA A 11 3.42 -31.42 -3.39
C ALA A 11 4.15 -32.71 -2.98
N ARG A 12 3.67 -33.88 -3.43
CA ARG A 12 4.27 -35.19 -3.07
C ARG A 12 4.45 -35.41 -1.56
N GLY A 13 3.56 -34.87 -0.75
CA GLY A 13 3.61 -35.03 0.71
C GLY A 13 4.74 -34.26 1.41
N ARG A 14 5.47 -33.37 0.71
CA ARG A 14 6.52 -32.53 1.30
C ARG A 14 6.38 -31.06 0.89
N GLU A 15 7.09 -30.20 1.59
CA GLU A 15 7.13 -28.75 1.36
C GLU A 15 8.32 -28.38 0.48
N TRP A 16 8.09 -27.40 -0.40
CA TRP A 16 9.04 -26.97 -1.40
C TRP A 16 9.05 -25.45 -1.54
N VAL A 17 10.17 -24.92 -2.02
CA VAL A 17 10.36 -23.53 -2.41
C VAL A 17 10.35 -23.43 -3.94
N VAL A 18 9.59 -22.48 -4.48
CA VAL A 18 9.51 -22.20 -5.92
C VAL A 18 10.78 -21.49 -6.39
N LEU A 19 11.43 -22.01 -7.44
CA LEU A 19 12.66 -21.47 -8.01
C LEU A 19 12.41 -20.59 -9.25
N PRO A 20 13.39 -19.74 -9.65
CA PRO A 20 13.25 -18.78 -10.75
C PRO A 20 12.92 -19.40 -12.11
N ASP A 21 13.35 -20.64 -12.36
CA ASP A 21 13.14 -21.34 -13.63
C ASP A 21 11.69 -21.87 -13.83
N SER A 22 10.79 -21.52 -12.91
CA SER A 22 9.38 -21.90 -12.97
C SER A 22 8.63 -21.11 -14.05
N THR A 23 7.72 -21.78 -14.75
CA THR A 23 6.76 -21.20 -15.70
C THR A 23 5.33 -21.47 -15.24
N ASP A 24 4.34 -20.96 -15.97
CA ASP A 24 2.92 -21.07 -15.59
C ASP A 24 2.43 -22.52 -15.45
N ASP A 25 2.98 -23.45 -16.24
CA ASP A 25 2.57 -24.86 -16.25
C ASP A 25 3.60 -25.80 -15.58
N LEU A 26 4.83 -25.33 -15.35
CA LEU A 26 5.92 -26.14 -14.81
C LEU A 26 6.60 -25.39 -13.65
N LEU A 27 6.46 -25.90 -12.43
CA LEU A 27 7.18 -25.39 -11.28
C LEU A 27 8.51 -26.11 -11.10
N VAL A 28 9.60 -25.36 -11.02
CA VAL A 28 10.90 -25.88 -10.60
C VAL A 28 11.01 -25.65 -9.10
N LEU A 29 11.09 -26.74 -8.34
CA LEU A 29 10.92 -26.75 -6.91
C LEU A 29 12.13 -27.35 -6.21
N ARG A 30 12.53 -26.75 -5.08
CA ARG A 30 13.54 -27.31 -4.17
C ARG A 30 12.92 -27.66 -2.82
N PRO A 31 13.17 -28.86 -2.25
CA PRO A 31 12.59 -29.24 -0.97
C PRO A 31 13.06 -28.33 0.17
N LEU A 32 12.15 -28.02 1.09
CA LEU A 32 12.39 -27.17 2.25
C LEU A 32 13.23 -27.93 3.30
N GLY A 33 14.55 -27.91 3.12
CA GLY A 33 15.51 -28.63 3.97
C GLY A 33 16.39 -29.65 3.23
N GLY A 34 16.20 -29.83 1.91
CA GLY A 34 17.05 -30.69 1.08
C GLY A 34 18.15 -29.93 0.32
N SER A 35 18.96 -30.65 -0.45
CA SER A 35 20.02 -30.07 -1.30
C SER A 35 19.49 -29.68 -2.68
N ASP A 36 20.32 -28.99 -3.45
CA ASP A 36 20.01 -28.64 -4.85
C ASP A 36 19.96 -29.88 -5.76
N ASP A 37 20.48 -31.04 -5.33
CA ASP A 37 20.38 -32.31 -6.06
C ASP A 37 18.96 -32.87 -6.08
N GLU A 38 18.09 -32.40 -5.18
CA GLU A 38 16.69 -32.81 -5.09
C GLU A 38 15.73 -31.84 -5.81
N ILE A 39 16.26 -30.91 -6.60
CA ILE A 39 15.44 -30.02 -7.42
C ILE A 39 14.61 -30.86 -8.40
N ALA A 40 13.30 -30.57 -8.45
CA ALA A 40 12.37 -31.29 -9.29
C ALA A 40 11.44 -30.33 -10.03
N GLY A 41 11.13 -30.67 -11.29
CA GLY A 41 10.05 -30.05 -12.04
C GLY A 41 8.72 -30.74 -11.75
N ILE A 42 7.68 -29.97 -11.40
CA ILE A 42 6.30 -30.44 -11.28
C ILE A 42 5.46 -29.77 -12.36
N TYR A 43 4.89 -30.59 -13.24
CA TYR A 43 3.97 -30.13 -14.28
C TYR A 43 2.56 -30.03 -13.69
N ILE A 44 2.09 -28.80 -13.46
CA ILE A 44 0.86 -28.48 -12.73
C ILE A 44 -0.38 -29.15 -13.36
N PRO A 45 -0.53 -29.23 -14.70
CA PRO A 45 -1.71 -29.89 -15.28
C PRO A 45 -1.82 -31.39 -14.98
N LEU A 46 -0.72 -32.04 -14.59
CA LEU A 46 -0.68 -33.48 -14.30
C LEU A 46 -0.60 -33.77 -12.80
N GLU A 47 -0.05 -32.85 -12.01
CA GLU A 47 0.14 -33.02 -10.57
C GLU A 47 -0.30 -31.76 -9.81
N PRO A 48 -1.29 -31.86 -8.90
CA PRO A 48 -1.77 -30.70 -8.16
C PRO A 48 -0.74 -30.23 -7.13
N VAL A 49 -0.54 -28.92 -7.10
CA VAL A 49 0.30 -28.23 -6.12
C VAL A 49 -0.59 -27.28 -5.33
N THR A 50 -0.40 -27.19 -4.01
CA THR A 50 -1.12 -26.25 -3.14
C THR A 50 -0.16 -25.31 -2.43
N PRO A 51 -0.54 -24.06 -2.10
CA PRO A 51 0.26 -23.21 -1.23
C PRO A 51 0.56 -23.89 0.12
N ALA A 52 1.75 -23.65 0.67
CA ALA A 52 2.14 -24.10 2.00
C ALA A 52 2.52 -22.89 2.87
N THR A 53 2.31 -23.03 4.17
CA THR A 53 2.71 -22.05 5.18
C THR A 53 3.27 -22.81 6.37
N PHE A 54 4.25 -22.23 7.07
CA PHE A 54 4.68 -22.79 8.35
C PHE A 54 3.54 -22.76 9.35
N ASP A 55 3.43 -23.82 10.15
CA ASP A 55 2.54 -23.83 11.29
C ASP A 55 2.94 -22.75 12.30
N LEU A 56 1.94 -22.21 13.00
CA LEU A 56 2.20 -21.32 14.12
C LEU A 56 2.94 -22.08 15.23
N PRO A 57 3.80 -21.42 16.02
CA PRO A 57 4.49 -22.06 17.13
C PRO A 57 3.49 -22.65 18.13
N ASP A 58 3.62 -23.95 18.45
CA ASP A 58 2.82 -24.63 19.47
C ASP A 58 3.51 -24.57 20.84
N PRO A 59 2.94 -23.88 21.85
CA PRO A 59 3.54 -23.77 23.18
C PRO A 59 3.71 -25.10 23.92
N SER A 60 2.97 -26.14 23.52
CA SER A 60 3.07 -27.48 24.11
C SER A 60 4.23 -28.31 23.55
N GLN A 61 4.75 -27.93 22.38
CA GLN A 61 5.90 -28.57 21.75
C GLN A 61 7.18 -27.84 22.17
N VAL A 62 7.85 -28.39 23.18
CA VAL A 62 9.17 -27.89 23.60
C VAL A 62 10.19 -28.23 22.51
N GLY A 63 10.47 -27.26 21.64
CA GLY A 63 11.49 -27.39 20.59
C GLY A 63 12.92 -27.50 21.14
N ASP A 64 13.87 -27.76 20.25
CA ASP A 64 15.29 -27.86 20.62
C ASP A 64 15.92 -26.48 20.92
N TYR A 65 17.07 -26.49 21.62
CA TYR A 65 17.80 -25.27 21.98
C TYR A 65 18.21 -24.41 20.77
N ARG A 66 18.60 -25.01 19.64
CA ARG A 66 19.02 -24.28 18.44
C ARG A 66 17.82 -23.59 17.78
N SER A 67 16.71 -24.30 17.62
CA SER A 67 15.45 -23.79 17.10
C SER A 67 14.91 -22.66 17.98
N ALA A 68 14.90 -22.84 19.30
CA ALA A 68 14.51 -21.79 20.25
C ALA A 68 15.45 -20.58 20.19
N ARG A 69 16.77 -20.80 20.05
CA ARG A 69 17.75 -19.72 19.89
C ARG A 69 17.55 -18.96 18.57
N LEU A 70 17.30 -19.67 17.46
CA LEU A 70 17.00 -19.07 16.17
C LEU A 70 15.73 -18.23 16.24
N LEU A 71 14.64 -18.75 16.81
CA LEU A 71 13.41 -18.00 17.01
C LEU A 71 13.64 -16.76 17.87
N ARG A 72 14.36 -16.90 18.99
CA ARG A 72 14.72 -15.77 19.86
C ARG A 72 15.53 -14.72 19.12
N ASP A 73 16.54 -15.14 18.36
CA ASP A 73 17.42 -14.23 17.62
C ASP A 73 16.66 -13.56 16.46
N ALA A 74 15.79 -14.30 15.76
CA ALA A 74 14.88 -13.78 14.73
C ALA A 74 13.90 -12.76 15.30
N VAL A 75 13.27 -13.04 16.45
CA VAL A 75 12.42 -12.08 17.17
C VAL A 75 13.25 -10.86 17.57
N ARG A 76 14.41 -11.02 18.20
CA ARG A 76 15.26 -9.88 18.58
C ARG A 76 15.66 -9.03 17.37
N LEU A 77 15.98 -9.65 16.23
CA LEU A 77 16.32 -8.93 15.00
C LEU A 77 15.11 -8.27 14.37
N GLY A 78 13.97 -8.96 14.29
CA GLY A 78 12.71 -8.43 13.75
C GLY A 78 12.15 -7.28 14.57
N PHE A 79 12.37 -7.29 15.89
CA PHE A 79 11.94 -6.22 16.78
C PHE A 79 12.98 -5.10 16.98
N ARG A 80 14.22 -5.24 16.48
CA ARG A 80 15.23 -4.17 16.58
C ARG A 80 14.81 -2.91 15.83
N SER A 81 14.11 -3.06 14.72
CA SER A 81 13.62 -1.94 13.92
C SER A 81 12.24 -1.43 14.36
N SER A 82 11.51 -2.19 15.19
CA SER A 82 10.20 -1.80 15.73
C SER A 82 10.26 -1.26 17.17
N ALA A 83 11.43 -1.21 17.79
CA ALA A 83 11.62 -0.70 19.15
C ALA A 83 11.66 0.84 19.24
N GLY A 84 11.54 1.52 18.09
CA GLY A 84 11.37 2.97 18.03
C GLY A 84 9.93 3.42 18.33
N PRO A 85 9.68 4.74 18.42
CA PRO A 85 8.33 5.27 18.66
C PRO A 85 7.34 5.01 17.50
N PHE A 86 7.83 4.56 16.35
CA PHE A 86 7.06 4.32 15.13
C PHE A 86 7.23 2.88 14.65
N ARG A 87 6.12 2.23 14.29
CA ARG A 87 6.13 0.86 13.76
C ARG A 87 6.59 0.80 12.32
N SER A 88 6.31 1.84 11.55
CA SER A 88 6.66 1.98 10.12
C SER A 88 8.16 1.87 9.84
N PHE A 89 9.01 2.21 10.81
CA PHE A 89 10.47 2.23 10.63
C PHE A 89 11.06 0.84 10.33
N ALA A 90 10.36 -0.23 10.72
CA ALA A 90 10.75 -1.60 10.40
C ALA A 90 10.48 -1.99 8.94
N ARG A 91 9.68 -1.22 8.20
CA ARG A 91 9.19 -1.57 6.87
C ARG A 91 9.44 -0.49 5.80
N VAL A 92 10.14 0.58 6.13
CA VAL A 92 10.51 1.59 5.12
C VAL A 92 11.86 1.25 4.51
N GLY A 93 11.95 1.37 3.18
CA GLY A 93 13.17 1.13 2.39
C GLY A 93 14.14 2.31 2.37
N PHE A 94 14.02 3.27 3.28
CA PHE A 94 14.83 4.48 3.37
C PHE A 94 14.94 4.95 4.82
N GLU A 95 15.90 5.82 5.12
CA GLU A 95 16.03 6.47 6.42
C GLU A 95 15.32 7.84 6.40
N PRO A 96 14.21 8.02 7.14
CA PRO A 96 13.51 9.30 7.17
C PRO A 96 14.35 10.40 7.80
N ARG A 97 14.29 11.60 7.24
CA ARG A 97 14.94 12.78 7.83
C ARG A 97 14.13 13.28 9.03
N PRO A 98 14.75 13.89 10.06
CA PRO A 98 14.04 14.34 11.26
C PRO A 98 12.83 15.24 10.99
N TYR A 99 12.91 16.14 10.00
CA TYR A 99 11.78 17.02 9.66
C TYR A 99 10.58 16.25 9.08
N GLN A 100 10.81 15.15 8.35
CA GLN A 100 9.76 14.32 7.75
C GLN A 100 8.95 13.57 8.82
N LEU A 101 9.45 13.52 10.05
CA LEU A 101 8.76 12.92 11.19
C LEU A 101 7.79 13.88 11.87
N VAL A 102 7.89 15.20 11.61
CA VAL A 102 7.01 16.19 12.23
C VAL A 102 5.55 15.99 11.79
N PRO A 103 5.23 15.85 10.48
CA PRO A 103 3.86 15.55 10.06
C PRO A 103 3.34 14.24 10.63
N LEU A 104 4.18 13.20 10.71
CA LEU A 104 3.82 11.92 11.32
C LEU A 104 3.43 12.07 12.80
N LEU A 105 4.26 12.78 13.58
CA LEU A 105 4.00 13.06 14.99
C LEU A 105 2.72 13.88 15.21
N MET A 106 2.44 14.82 14.30
CA MET A 106 1.20 15.61 14.35
C MET A 106 -0.02 14.75 14.00
N ALA A 107 0.09 13.93 12.94
CA ALA A 107 -0.97 13.04 12.48
C ALA A 107 -1.39 12.08 13.60
N LEU A 108 -0.44 11.47 14.31
CA LEU A 108 -0.71 10.53 15.40
C LEU A 108 -1.39 11.15 16.65
N LYS A 109 -1.55 12.48 16.70
CA LYS A 109 -2.30 13.17 17.75
C LYS A 109 -3.75 13.45 17.36
N LEU A 110 -4.16 13.10 16.14
CA LEU A 110 -5.48 13.38 15.57
C LEU A 110 -6.23 12.07 15.32
N ASP A 111 -7.52 12.04 15.67
CA ASP A 111 -8.42 10.94 15.35
C ASP A 111 -9.83 11.49 15.03
N PRO A 112 -10.29 11.43 13.76
CA PRO A 112 -9.53 10.99 12.58
C PRO A 112 -8.39 11.97 12.24
N ILE A 113 -7.46 11.51 11.42
CA ILE A 113 -6.36 12.36 10.93
C ILE A 113 -6.90 13.32 9.88
N ARG A 114 -6.81 14.62 10.13
CA ARG A 114 -7.12 15.68 9.16
C ARG A 114 -5.98 16.68 9.15
N LEU A 115 -5.03 16.45 8.25
CA LEU A 115 -3.77 17.19 8.22
C LEU A 115 -3.50 17.76 6.83
N LEU A 116 -3.04 19.01 6.78
CA LEU A 116 -2.49 19.63 5.58
C LEU A 116 -0.97 19.70 5.71
N VAL A 117 -0.26 19.07 4.79
CA VAL A 117 1.20 19.12 4.64
C VAL A 117 1.51 20.08 3.49
N ALA A 118 2.02 21.24 3.83
CA ALA A 118 2.23 22.36 2.92
C ALA A 118 3.67 22.90 2.97
N ASP A 119 4.65 22.02 2.85
CA ASP A 119 6.07 22.42 2.82
C ASP A 119 6.47 23.01 1.45
N ASP A 120 7.75 23.33 1.26
CA ASP A 120 8.27 23.74 -0.06
C ASP A 120 8.40 22.57 -1.05
N VAL A 121 8.46 22.90 -2.34
CA VAL A 121 8.63 21.94 -3.42
C VAL A 121 9.94 21.15 -3.23
N GLY A 122 9.88 19.83 -3.36
CA GLY A 122 11.06 18.96 -3.29
C GLY A 122 11.51 18.55 -1.88
N ILE A 123 10.83 19.00 -0.81
CA ILE A 123 11.17 18.65 0.57
C ILE A 123 10.84 17.18 0.92
N GLY A 124 9.94 16.54 0.18
CA GLY A 124 9.56 15.14 0.37
C GLY A 124 8.14 14.94 0.92
N LYS A 125 7.20 15.78 0.51
CA LYS A 125 5.76 15.67 0.83
C LYS A 125 5.16 14.27 0.60
N THR A 126 5.53 13.63 -0.50
CA THR A 126 5.14 12.25 -0.81
C THR A 126 5.65 11.26 0.26
N ILE A 127 6.88 11.46 0.74
CA ILE A 127 7.47 10.67 1.82
C ILE A 127 6.70 10.87 3.12
N GLU A 128 6.37 12.11 3.47
CA GLU A 128 5.66 12.44 4.71
C GLU A 128 4.27 11.82 4.75
N ALA A 129 3.51 11.93 3.66
CA ALA A 129 2.20 11.30 3.55
C ALA A 129 2.28 9.76 3.53
N GLY A 130 3.29 9.21 2.84
CA GLY A 130 3.57 7.77 2.84
C GLY A 130 3.95 7.22 4.21
N LEU A 131 4.71 7.99 5.02
CA LEU A 131 5.06 7.64 6.39
C LEU A 131 3.82 7.53 7.28
N ILE A 132 2.88 8.47 7.16
CA ILE A 132 1.60 8.42 7.88
C ILE A 132 0.82 7.17 7.47
N ALA A 133 0.69 6.92 6.17
CA ALA A 133 -0.03 5.75 5.66
C ALA A 133 0.58 4.43 6.16
N ARG A 134 1.91 4.27 6.04
CA ARG A 134 2.64 3.08 6.48
C ARG A 134 2.51 2.86 7.99
N GLU A 135 2.59 3.93 8.79
CA GLU A 135 2.43 3.84 10.24
C GLU A 135 1.03 3.33 10.62
N LEU A 136 -0.03 3.87 10.01
CA LEU A 136 -1.39 3.42 10.30
C LEU A 136 -1.63 1.97 9.86
N LEU A 137 -1.10 1.57 8.70
CA LEU A 137 -1.13 0.18 8.24
C LEU A 137 -0.42 -0.76 9.22
N ASP A 138 0.75 -0.37 9.73
CA ASP A 138 1.52 -1.19 10.70
C ASP A 138 0.92 -1.22 12.10
N ARG A 139 0.06 -0.26 12.42
CA ARG A 139 -0.76 -0.26 13.64
C ARG A 139 -2.05 -1.05 13.47
N GLY A 140 -2.44 -1.38 12.24
CA GLY A 140 -3.74 -1.99 11.94
C GLY A 140 -4.91 -1.03 12.14
N GLU A 141 -4.66 0.28 12.11
CA GLU A 141 -5.71 1.31 12.20
C GLU A 141 -6.44 1.50 10.87
N ILE A 142 -5.79 1.13 9.76
CA ILE A 142 -6.36 1.13 8.41
C ILE A 142 -5.96 -0.15 7.69
N GLU A 143 -6.80 -0.61 6.77
CA GLU A 143 -6.55 -1.76 5.89
C GLU A 143 -6.44 -1.34 4.43
N ARG A 144 -7.00 -0.18 4.08
CA ARG A 144 -7.09 0.34 2.71
C ARG A 144 -6.64 1.81 2.63
N LEU A 145 -6.07 2.15 1.49
CA LEU A 145 -5.52 3.49 1.18
C LEU A 145 -5.92 3.89 -0.24
N ALA A 146 -6.34 5.15 -0.40
CA ALA A 146 -6.44 5.80 -1.70
C ALA A 146 -5.53 7.03 -1.78
N VAL A 147 -4.77 7.14 -2.87
CA VAL A 147 -4.08 8.38 -3.24
C VAL A 147 -4.82 9.02 -4.40
N LEU A 148 -5.23 10.28 -4.22
CA LEU A 148 -5.84 11.10 -5.26
C LEU A 148 -4.79 12.06 -5.80
N CYS A 149 -4.40 11.91 -7.07
CA CYS A 149 -3.36 12.74 -7.66
C CYS A 149 -3.66 13.10 -9.13
N PRO A 150 -2.97 14.11 -9.69
CA PRO A 150 -2.92 14.32 -11.13
C PRO A 150 -2.38 13.09 -11.87
N PRO A 151 -2.87 12.78 -13.09
CA PRO A 151 -2.39 11.63 -13.87
C PRO A 151 -0.85 11.55 -14.02
N PRO A 152 -0.11 12.65 -14.28
CA PRO A 152 1.34 12.59 -14.44
C PRO A 152 2.11 12.12 -13.19
N LEU A 153 1.52 12.27 -12.00
CA LEU A 153 2.15 11.88 -10.73
C LEU A 153 1.81 10.45 -10.33
N ALA A 154 0.88 9.79 -11.01
CA ALA A 154 0.36 8.49 -10.58
C ALA A 154 1.43 7.39 -10.58
N GLU A 155 2.24 7.29 -11.63
CA GLU A 155 3.34 6.31 -11.72
C GLU A 155 4.47 6.61 -10.72
N GLN A 156 4.73 7.89 -10.45
CA GLN A 156 5.67 8.29 -9.41
C GLN A 156 5.18 7.84 -8.04
N TRP A 157 3.91 8.13 -7.70
CA TRP A 157 3.29 7.67 -6.46
C TRP A 157 3.36 6.15 -6.31
N GLN A 158 3.06 5.40 -7.39
CA GLN A 158 3.13 3.95 -7.35
C GLN A 158 4.54 3.46 -7.05
N SER A 159 5.54 4.03 -7.73
CA SER A 159 6.93 3.65 -7.52
C SER A 159 7.41 4.01 -6.12
N GLU A 160 7.04 5.19 -5.61
CA GLU A 160 7.38 5.58 -4.23
C GLU A 160 6.73 4.66 -3.19
N LEU A 161 5.43 4.37 -3.32
CA LEU A 161 4.72 3.45 -2.42
C LEU A 161 5.32 2.04 -2.44
N ARG A 162 5.63 1.51 -3.63
CA ARG A 162 6.23 0.19 -3.78
C ARG A 162 7.66 0.13 -3.23
N ASP A 163 8.52 1.00 -3.72
CA ASP A 163 9.96 0.89 -3.51
C ASP A 163 10.36 1.36 -2.11
N LYS A 164 9.67 2.35 -1.55
CA LYS A 164 10.01 2.95 -0.25
C LYS A 164 9.14 2.46 0.90
N PHE A 165 7.90 2.07 0.65
CA PHE A 165 6.94 1.70 1.70
C PHE A 165 6.43 0.25 1.59
N HIS A 166 6.84 -0.49 0.56
CA HIS A 166 6.39 -1.85 0.27
C HIS A 166 4.86 -1.96 0.20
N ILE A 167 4.22 -0.96 -0.42
CA ILE A 167 2.78 -0.90 -0.66
C ILE A 167 2.53 -1.05 -2.17
N GLU A 168 2.02 -2.21 -2.58
CA GLU A 168 1.65 -2.49 -3.97
C GLU A 168 0.26 -1.89 -4.27
N ALA A 169 0.24 -0.71 -4.89
CA ALA A 169 -0.99 -0.01 -5.24
C ALA A 169 -1.34 -0.14 -6.72
N GLU A 170 -2.62 -0.32 -7.03
CA GLU A 170 -3.12 -0.35 -8.42
C GLU A 170 -3.39 1.06 -8.94
N LEU A 171 -2.95 1.33 -10.17
CA LEU A 171 -3.23 2.59 -10.86
C LEU A 171 -4.66 2.57 -11.42
N VAL A 172 -5.51 3.46 -10.93
CA VAL A 172 -6.88 3.68 -11.41
C VAL A 172 -6.91 4.93 -12.28
N LEU A 173 -6.59 4.72 -13.56
CA LEU A 173 -6.56 5.72 -14.62
C LEU A 173 -7.67 5.40 -15.64
N PRO A 174 -8.10 6.37 -16.46
CA PRO A 174 -9.00 6.09 -17.58
C PRO A 174 -8.51 4.96 -18.50
N SER A 175 -7.19 4.82 -18.67
CA SER A 175 -6.54 3.79 -19.49
C SER A 175 -6.51 2.40 -18.85
N THR A 176 -6.45 2.31 -17.51
CA THR A 176 -6.32 1.04 -16.78
C THR A 176 -7.64 0.51 -16.26
N ALA A 177 -8.65 1.37 -16.09
CA ALA A 177 -9.93 1.03 -15.49
C ALA A 177 -10.62 -0.17 -16.14
N ALA A 178 -10.68 -0.21 -17.48
CA ALA A 178 -11.30 -1.33 -18.19
C ALA A 178 -10.61 -2.66 -17.88
N ARG A 179 -9.29 -2.67 -17.66
CA ARG A 179 -8.54 -3.89 -17.28
C ARG A 179 -8.90 -4.32 -15.85
N LEU A 180 -8.98 -3.37 -14.92
CA LEU A 180 -9.30 -3.62 -13.51
C LEU A 180 -10.75 -4.09 -13.32
N GLU A 181 -11.68 -3.55 -14.12
CA GLU A 181 -13.11 -3.88 -14.04
C GLU A 181 -13.44 -5.28 -14.60
N ARG A 182 -12.58 -5.90 -15.42
CA ARG A 182 -12.86 -7.19 -16.09
C ARG A 182 -13.09 -8.38 -15.16
N ASN A 183 -12.50 -8.37 -13.97
CA ASN A 183 -12.52 -9.50 -13.03
C ASN A 183 -13.32 -9.20 -11.75
N LEU A 184 -14.18 -8.18 -11.77
CA LEU A 184 -15.02 -7.84 -10.63
C LEU A 184 -16.29 -8.69 -10.61
N SER A 185 -16.71 -9.07 -9.41
CA SER A 185 -18.00 -9.69 -9.20
C SER A 185 -19.13 -8.67 -9.47
N LEU A 186 -20.33 -9.17 -9.78
CA LEU A 186 -21.50 -8.29 -9.96
C LEU A 186 -21.74 -7.42 -8.72
N GLY A 187 -21.63 -6.10 -8.90
CA GLY A 187 -21.84 -5.10 -7.84
C GLY A 187 -20.61 -4.80 -6.97
N GLU A 188 -19.49 -5.51 -7.16
CA GLU A 188 -18.22 -5.24 -6.48
C GLU A 188 -17.53 -4.03 -7.11
N SER A 189 -17.11 -3.06 -6.31
CA SER A 189 -16.30 -1.95 -6.82
C SER A 189 -14.82 -2.31 -6.85
N LEU A 190 -14.09 -1.74 -7.82
CA LEU A 190 -12.64 -1.88 -7.89
C LEU A 190 -11.93 -1.37 -6.61
N PHE A 191 -12.53 -0.40 -5.91
CA PHE A 191 -12.02 0.16 -4.65
C PHE A 191 -12.28 -0.73 -3.42
N GLU A 192 -13.19 -1.72 -3.55
CA GLU A 192 -13.40 -2.78 -2.56
C GLU A 192 -12.46 -3.96 -2.85
N ARG A 193 -12.26 -4.29 -4.12
CA ARG A 193 -11.38 -5.38 -4.56
C ARG A 193 -9.90 -5.11 -4.30
N HIS A 194 -9.45 -3.88 -4.56
CA HIS A 194 -8.05 -3.48 -4.42
C HIS A 194 -7.86 -2.60 -3.19
N PRO A 195 -7.15 -3.05 -2.14
CA PRO A 195 -7.04 -2.31 -0.90
C PRO A 195 -6.22 -1.03 -1.03
N PHE A 196 -5.25 -1.01 -1.96
CA PHE A 196 -4.37 0.13 -2.19
C PHE A 196 -4.54 0.61 -3.63
N VAL A 197 -4.98 1.86 -3.79
CA VAL A 197 -5.28 2.43 -5.10
C VAL A 197 -4.70 3.83 -5.24
N ILE A 198 -4.20 4.13 -6.44
CA ILE A 198 -3.82 5.48 -6.84
C ILE A 198 -4.81 5.90 -7.92
N VAL A 199 -5.70 6.82 -7.59
CA VAL A 199 -6.81 7.23 -8.42
C VAL A 199 -6.51 8.58 -9.03
N SER A 200 -6.49 8.63 -10.37
CA SER A 200 -6.38 9.91 -11.04
C SER A 200 -7.64 10.74 -10.79
N MET A 201 -7.44 12.02 -10.46
CA MET A 201 -8.53 12.99 -10.37
C MET A 201 -9.34 13.12 -11.67
N ASP A 202 -8.76 12.75 -12.81
CA ASP A 202 -9.46 12.74 -14.10
C ASP A 202 -10.40 11.52 -14.26
N TYR A 203 -10.08 10.39 -13.62
CA TYR A 203 -10.93 9.21 -13.63
C TYR A 203 -12.28 9.49 -12.95
N ILE A 204 -12.27 10.20 -11.83
CA ILE A 204 -13.44 10.54 -10.99
C ILE A 204 -14.12 11.87 -11.38
N LYS A 205 -13.90 12.36 -12.61
CA LYS A 205 -14.63 13.51 -13.17
C LYS A 205 -16.09 13.21 -13.47
N SER A 206 -16.40 12.01 -13.97
CA SER A 206 -17.79 11.62 -14.26
C SER A 206 -18.56 11.35 -12.98
N ASP A 207 -19.81 11.79 -12.90
CA ASP A 207 -20.66 11.61 -11.71
C ASP A 207 -20.78 10.14 -11.30
N ARG A 208 -20.95 9.23 -12.26
CA ARG A 208 -21.02 7.78 -11.99
C ARG A 208 -19.81 7.28 -11.19
N ARG A 209 -18.60 7.55 -11.67
CA ARG A 209 -17.35 7.11 -11.02
C ARG A 209 -17.09 7.84 -9.71
N ARG A 210 -17.49 9.10 -9.60
CA ARG A 210 -17.37 9.88 -8.37
C ARG A 210 -18.24 9.30 -7.26
N GLU A 211 -19.51 8.99 -7.55
CA GLU A 211 -20.41 8.41 -6.57
C GLU A 211 -20.01 6.97 -6.21
N GLU A 212 -19.54 6.20 -7.19
CA GLU A 212 -18.94 4.88 -6.92
C GLU A 212 -17.73 4.99 -5.97
N PHE A 213 -16.81 5.92 -6.26
CA PHE A 213 -15.67 6.16 -5.38
C PHE A 213 -16.14 6.59 -3.99
N LYS A 214 -17.00 7.61 -3.85
CA LYS A 214 -17.51 8.03 -2.53
C LYS A 214 -18.09 6.89 -1.71
N ARG A 215 -18.84 5.97 -2.35
CA ARG A 215 -19.43 4.80 -1.70
C ARG A 215 -18.36 3.83 -1.19
N ALA A 216 -17.38 3.50 -2.02
CA ALA A 216 -16.41 2.45 -1.77
C ALA A 216 -15.04 2.95 -1.26
N CYS A 217 -14.87 4.27 -1.10
CA CYS A 217 -13.55 4.87 -0.88
C CYS A 217 -12.94 4.41 0.46
N PRO A 218 -11.63 4.10 0.47
CA PRO A 218 -10.86 3.72 1.66
C PRO A 218 -10.95 4.67 2.85
N GLU A 219 -10.76 4.13 4.05
CA GLU A 219 -10.71 4.85 5.32
C GLU A 219 -9.57 5.88 5.41
N PHE A 220 -8.48 5.70 4.65
CA PHE A 220 -7.39 6.66 4.56
C PHE A 220 -7.21 7.18 3.14
N VAL A 221 -7.27 8.51 2.99
CA VAL A 221 -7.17 9.19 1.71
C VAL A 221 -6.05 10.23 1.75
N ILE A 222 -5.11 10.12 0.81
CA ILE A 222 -4.13 11.18 0.52
C ILE A 222 -4.65 11.97 -0.68
N VAL A 223 -4.67 13.30 -0.60
CA VAL A 223 -4.99 14.17 -1.73
C VAL A 223 -3.76 15.00 -2.07
N ASP A 224 -3.13 14.67 -3.19
CA ASP A 224 -1.97 15.39 -3.71
C ASP A 224 -2.39 16.59 -4.55
N GLU A 225 -1.50 17.58 -4.62
CA GLU A 225 -1.76 18.90 -5.20
C GLU A 225 -3.08 19.52 -4.73
N ALA A 226 -3.28 19.51 -3.40
CA ALA A 226 -4.49 20.00 -2.75
C ALA A 226 -4.77 21.49 -3.04
N HIS A 227 -3.78 22.30 -3.43
CA HIS A 227 -4.01 23.66 -3.92
C HIS A 227 -4.97 23.71 -5.12
N THR A 228 -5.04 22.64 -5.92
CA THR A 228 -6.00 22.56 -7.03
C THR A 228 -7.45 22.40 -6.58
N CYS A 229 -7.67 22.09 -5.29
CA CYS A 229 -8.97 22.02 -4.65
C CYS A 229 -9.35 23.31 -3.90
N ALA A 230 -8.43 24.29 -3.78
CA ALA A 230 -8.69 25.54 -3.06
C ALA A 230 -9.65 26.46 -3.85
N TYR A 231 -10.49 27.20 -3.12
CA TYR A 231 -11.52 28.06 -3.70
C TYR A 231 -10.88 29.33 -4.28
N GLY A 232 -11.00 29.52 -5.60
CA GLY A 232 -10.55 30.71 -6.33
C GLY A 232 -11.43 30.91 -7.56
N ALA A 233 -11.84 32.15 -7.82
CA ALA A 233 -13.02 32.56 -8.59
C ALA A 233 -13.12 32.18 -10.09
N GLU A 234 -12.39 31.19 -10.59
CA GLU A 234 -12.45 30.78 -12.00
C GLU A 234 -12.52 29.26 -12.22
N ARG A 235 -13.47 28.89 -13.10
CA ARG A 235 -13.62 27.60 -13.82
C ARG A 235 -14.12 26.40 -13.00
N GLY A 236 -15.29 25.88 -13.41
CA GLY A 236 -16.06 24.83 -12.74
C GLY A 236 -15.35 23.49 -12.45
N GLY A 237 -14.15 23.25 -12.98
CA GLY A 237 -13.32 22.09 -12.63
C GLY A 237 -12.78 22.14 -11.19
N HIS A 238 -12.47 23.33 -10.65
CA HIS A 238 -12.00 23.48 -9.27
C HIS A 238 -13.11 23.18 -8.26
N HIS A 239 -14.33 23.63 -8.53
CA HIS A 239 -15.51 23.38 -7.69
C HIS A 239 -15.80 21.89 -7.53
N GLN A 240 -15.66 21.10 -8.60
CA GLN A 240 -15.93 19.65 -8.53
C GLN A 240 -14.94 18.89 -7.65
N ARG A 241 -13.66 19.26 -7.68
CA ARG A 241 -12.63 18.61 -6.84
C ARG A 241 -12.83 18.94 -5.37
N PHE A 242 -13.11 20.22 -5.07
CA PHE A 242 -13.45 20.67 -3.72
C PHE A 242 -14.67 19.90 -3.18
N GLU A 243 -15.78 19.86 -3.92
CA GLU A 243 -16.99 19.16 -3.49
C GLU A 243 -16.78 17.65 -3.32
N MET A 244 -15.91 17.04 -4.11
CA MET A 244 -15.53 15.65 -3.93
C MET A 244 -14.77 15.44 -2.61
N VAL A 245 -13.69 16.18 -2.36
CA VAL A 245 -12.91 16.06 -1.12
C VAL A 245 -13.78 16.39 0.10
N ARG A 246 -14.61 17.43 0.00
CA ARG A 246 -15.62 17.79 1.00
C ARG A 246 -16.59 16.64 1.27
N GLY A 247 -17.08 15.98 0.22
CA GLY A 247 -17.94 14.80 0.32
C GLY A 247 -17.26 13.63 1.03
N LEU A 248 -15.99 13.37 0.74
CA LEU A 248 -15.22 12.33 1.45
C LEU A 248 -15.07 12.68 2.94
N ALA A 249 -14.84 13.95 3.26
CA ALA A 249 -14.70 14.44 4.63
C ALA A 249 -16.00 14.42 5.46
N GLN A 250 -17.16 14.17 4.84
CA GLN A 250 -18.43 13.99 5.56
C GLN A 250 -18.45 12.71 6.40
N ASN A 251 -17.63 11.71 6.06
CA ASN A 251 -17.47 10.53 6.90
C ASN A 251 -16.58 10.89 8.12
N PRO A 252 -17.09 10.80 9.35
CA PRO A 252 -16.37 11.22 10.56
C PRO A 252 -15.17 10.32 10.90
N ASN A 253 -15.12 9.10 10.39
CA ASN A 253 -14.06 8.13 10.69
C ASN A 253 -12.99 8.10 9.59
N ARG A 254 -13.08 8.98 8.58
CA ARG A 254 -12.15 8.98 7.46
C ARG A 254 -10.94 9.86 7.74
N HIS A 255 -9.77 9.26 7.63
CA HIS A 255 -8.50 9.96 7.66
C HIS A 255 -8.24 10.61 6.30
N ILE A 256 -7.89 11.89 6.29
CA ILE A 256 -7.59 12.67 5.10
C ILE A 256 -6.31 13.47 5.33
N VAL A 257 -5.30 13.18 4.51
CA VAL A 257 -4.05 13.94 4.44
C VAL A 257 -4.04 14.72 3.14
N LEU A 258 -4.04 16.04 3.24
CA LEU A 258 -3.91 16.93 2.09
C LEU A 258 -2.43 17.29 1.93
N VAL A 259 -1.94 17.19 0.71
CA VAL A 259 -0.54 17.43 0.37
C VAL A 259 -0.51 18.46 -0.73
N THR A 260 0.26 19.52 -0.55
CA THR A 260 0.42 20.55 -1.58
C THR A 260 1.76 21.23 -1.47
N ALA A 261 2.38 21.59 -2.59
CA ALA A 261 3.38 22.64 -2.56
C ALA A 261 2.76 23.95 -2.05
N THR A 262 3.52 24.75 -1.32
CA THR A 262 3.25 26.18 -1.19
C THR A 262 3.22 26.76 -2.62
N PRO A 263 2.06 27.19 -3.13
CA PRO A 263 2.05 27.81 -4.44
C PRO A 263 2.87 29.10 -4.34
N HIS A 264 3.89 29.25 -5.18
CA HIS A 264 4.60 30.52 -5.34
C HIS A 264 3.66 31.49 -6.06
N SER A 265 2.70 32.02 -5.31
CA SER A 265 1.88 33.13 -5.74
C SER A 265 2.76 34.36 -5.51
N GLY A 266 3.26 34.99 -6.57
CA GLY A 266 3.86 36.33 -6.50
C GLY A 266 2.83 37.39 -6.13
N LYS A 267 2.10 37.20 -5.03
CA LYS A 267 1.13 38.12 -4.43
C LYS A 267 1.47 38.21 -2.95
N GLU A 268 2.14 39.30 -2.59
CA GLU A 268 2.51 39.67 -1.22
C GLU A 268 1.29 40.09 -0.36
N GLU A 269 0.08 40.09 -0.91
CA GLU A 269 -1.14 40.47 -0.19
C GLU A 269 -2.27 39.46 -0.46
N ALA A 270 -2.45 38.52 0.48
CA ALA A 270 -3.70 37.82 0.76
C ALA A 270 -3.67 37.22 2.16
#